data_AF-D8JPS6-F1
#
_entry.id   AF-D8JPS6-F1
#
_cell.length_a   1.000
_cell.length_b   1.000
_cell.length_c   1.000
_cell.angle_alpha   90.00
_cell.angle_beta   90.00
_cell.angle_gamma   90.00
#
_symmetry.space_group_name_H-M   'P 1'
#
loop_
_entity.id
_entity.type
_entity.pdbx_description
1 polymer ?
#
loop_
_entity_poly.entity_id
_entity_poly.type
_entity_poly.pdbx_seq_one_letter_code
_entity_poly.pdbx_strand_id
1 'polypeptide(L)'
;MAIPNSSLRKRAVATFASAAALALYASAADAAPPIRTGATNQVPACVTPDRLMAFLAQRNAKVDARFASIARFYKLYGEGWHVRWDFAFFQMAIETNFLKFRRGDGRRGDVNETQNNFAGIGATGNGVPGERFVDVATGVHAQIQHLVAYSGERLVQPIAKRTRENQNDIIAKSNRLGRAVTFGDLARRWAADRHYAKSIDFIAGQYQEQYCTGETHAAQETMPPAPRPARGWQDFAPQPSGLGGPLPEYVVDPKNSR
;
A
#
# COMPACT_ATOMS: atom_id res chain seq x y z
N MET A 1 -85.60 21.69 -0.53
CA MET A 1 -84.90 22.05 -1.78
C MET A 1 -83.67 22.86 -1.39
N ALA A 2 -82.46 22.28 -1.35
CA ALA A 2 -81.56 21.94 -2.47
C ALA A 2 -80.86 23.17 -3.11
N ILE A 3 -79.64 23.47 -2.62
CA ILE A 3 -78.31 23.73 -3.29
C ILE A 3 -78.32 24.57 -4.61
N PRO A 4 -77.45 25.61 -4.83
CA PRO A 4 -75.97 25.53 -4.93
C PRO A 4 -75.16 26.73 -4.34
N ASN A 5 -73.94 26.60 -3.82
CA ASN A 5 -72.63 26.10 -4.30
C ASN A 5 -71.78 27.19 -4.99
N SER A 6 -70.72 27.69 -4.31
CA SER A 6 -69.52 28.24 -4.98
C SER A 6 -68.29 28.33 -4.06
N SER A 7 -67.38 27.38 -4.28
CA SER A 7 -65.92 27.50 -4.33
C SER A 7 -65.13 28.23 -3.22
N LEU A 8 -64.41 27.44 -2.41
CA LEU A 8 -63.14 27.86 -1.81
C LEU A 8 -62.03 26.98 -2.37
N ARG A 9 -61.21 27.56 -3.25
CA ARG A 9 -59.96 26.96 -3.77
C ARG A 9 -58.99 26.77 -2.60
N LYS A 10 -58.79 25.53 -2.16
CA LYS A 10 -57.65 25.17 -1.29
C LYS A 10 -56.39 25.16 -2.13
N ARG A 11 -55.48 26.10 -1.89
CA ARG A 11 -54.10 26.03 -2.40
C ARG A 11 -53.39 24.91 -1.65
N ALA A 12 -53.16 23.78 -2.33
CA ALA A 12 -52.23 22.77 -1.84
C ALA A 12 -50.81 23.30 -2.07
N VAL A 13 -50.13 23.67 -1.00
CA VAL A 13 -48.67 23.88 -1.02
C VAL A 13 -48.06 22.49 -0.90
N ALA A 14 -47.65 21.92 -2.03
CA ALA A 14 -46.85 20.71 -2.05
C ALA A 14 -45.43 21.07 -1.59
N THR A 15 -45.11 20.81 -0.32
CA THR A 15 -43.73 20.82 0.17
C THR A 15 -43.01 19.61 -0.41
N PHE A 16 -42.21 19.82 -1.46
CA PHE A 16 -41.19 18.86 -1.87
C PHE A 16 -40.12 18.79 -0.78
N ALA A 17 -40.23 17.82 0.12
CA ALA A 17 -39.13 17.43 0.98
C ALA A 17 -38.12 16.67 0.11
N SER A 18 -37.20 17.39 -0.52
CA SER A 18 -36.02 16.78 -1.14
C SER A 18 -35.16 16.19 -0.03
N ALA A 19 -35.26 14.87 0.15
CA ALA A 19 -34.29 14.11 0.93
C ALA A 19 -32.98 14.06 0.15
N ALA A 20 -32.20 15.14 0.22
CA ALA A 20 -30.80 15.10 -0.14
C ALA A 20 -30.09 14.24 0.91
N ALA A 21 -29.95 12.95 0.61
CA ALA A 21 -29.01 12.09 1.32
C ALA A 21 -27.60 12.59 1.01
N LEU A 22 -27.15 13.60 1.74
CA LEU A 22 -25.74 13.93 1.84
C LEU A 22 -25.06 12.72 2.48
N ALA A 23 -24.51 11.85 1.63
CA ALA A 23 -23.46 10.94 2.05
C ALA A 23 -22.33 11.83 2.59
N LEU A 24 -22.24 11.91 3.92
CA LEU A 24 -21.10 12.48 4.62
C LEU A 24 -19.89 11.61 4.22
N TYR A 25 -19.19 12.01 3.17
CA TYR A 25 -17.80 11.61 3.00
C TYR A 25 -17.05 12.31 4.12
N ALA A 26 -16.98 11.64 5.27
CA ALA A 26 -16.07 12.04 6.32
C ALA A 26 -14.66 11.95 5.70
N SER A 27 -14.05 13.10 5.44
CA SER A 27 -12.60 13.21 5.24
C SER A 27 -11.95 12.90 6.58
N ALA A 28 -11.96 11.63 6.97
CA ALA A 28 -11.17 11.16 8.08
C ALA A 28 -9.72 11.22 7.60
N ALA A 29 -8.98 12.22 8.08
CA ALA A 29 -7.56 12.03 8.35
C ALA A 29 -7.45 10.97 9.46
N ASP A 30 -7.84 9.74 9.12
CA ASP A 30 -7.86 8.63 10.03
C ASP A 30 -6.41 8.18 10.23
N ALA A 31 -6.12 7.70 11.43
CA ALA A 31 -4.81 7.14 11.73
C ALA A 31 -4.42 6.11 10.65
N ALA A 32 -3.14 6.05 10.30
CA ALA A 32 -2.61 5.05 9.37
C ALA A 32 -3.29 3.68 9.56
N PRO A 33 -3.69 2.98 8.49
CA PRO A 33 -4.53 1.80 8.57
C PRO A 33 -3.77 0.61 9.20
N PRO A 34 -4.50 -0.45 9.62
CA PRO A 34 -3.90 -1.72 9.98
C PRO A 34 -2.98 -2.25 8.87
N ILE A 35 -1.86 -2.87 9.25
CA ILE A 35 -0.89 -3.46 8.31
C ILE A 35 -1.56 -4.55 7.47
N ARG A 36 -2.44 -5.33 8.08
CA ARG A 36 -3.09 -6.50 7.47
C ARG A 36 -4.39 -6.11 6.80
N THR A 37 -4.61 -6.60 5.59
CA THR A 37 -5.89 -6.43 4.90
C THR A 37 -6.97 -7.28 5.56
N GLY A 38 -8.22 -6.82 5.50
CA GLY A 38 -9.39 -7.54 5.99
C GLY A 38 -10.67 -7.00 5.39
N ALA A 39 -11.82 -7.54 5.75
CA ALA A 39 -13.12 -7.16 5.16
C ALA A 39 -13.37 -5.64 5.13
N THR A 40 -12.93 -4.93 6.16
CA THR A 40 -13.08 -3.47 6.30
C THR A 40 -11.79 -2.67 6.03
N ASN A 41 -10.69 -3.35 5.67
CA ASN A 41 -9.38 -2.75 5.45
C ASN A 41 -8.76 -3.27 4.16
N GLN A 42 -9.39 -2.97 3.03
CA GLN A 42 -8.90 -3.35 1.71
C GLN A 42 -8.03 -2.24 1.12
N VAL A 43 -7.21 -2.60 0.12
CA VAL A 43 -6.58 -1.57 -0.71
C VAL A 43 -7.65 -0.94 -1.61
N PRO A 44 -7.82 0.39 -1.62
CA PRO A 44 -8.85 1.04 -2.42
C PRO A 44 -8.69 0.76 -3.92
N ALA A 45 -9.81 0.63 -4.65
CA ALA A 45 -9.82 0.32 -6.08
C ALA A 45 -9.11 1.40 -6.94
N CYS A 46 -9.04 2.64 -6.45
CA CYS A 46 -8.29 3.71 -7.08
C CYS A 46 -6.77 3.48 -7.05
N VAL A 47 -6.26 2.62 -6.16
CA VAL A 47 -4.84 2.29 -6.09
C VAL A 47 -4.51 1.21 -7.12
N THR A 48 -3.80 1.63 -8.18
CA THR A 48 -3.27 0.71 -9.19
C THR A 48 -1.75 0.82 -9.26
N PRO A 49 -1.04 -0.26 -9.66
CA PRO A 49 0.42 -0.18 -9.86
C PRO A 49 0.83 0.96 -10.79
N ASP A 50 0.08 1.19 -11.87
CA ASP A 50 0.39 2.22 -12.85
C ASP A 50 0.22 3.64 -12.23
N ARG A 51 -0.82 3.87 -11.42
CA ARG A 51 -1.00 5.14 -10.70
C ARG A 51 0.07 5.37 -9.64
N LEU A 52 0.49 4.32 -8.91
CA LEU A 52 1.59 4.42 -7.96
C LEU A 52 2.92 4.76 -8.66
N MET A 53 3.18 4.15 -9.82
CA MET A 53 4.36 4.48 -10.62
C MET A 53 4.30 5.91 -11.16
N ALA A 54 3.13 6.40 -11.59
CA ALA A 54 2.94 7.79 -12.00
C ALA A 54 3.21 8.77 -10.84
N PHE A 55 2.66 8.48 -9.66
CA PHE A 55 2.89 9.26 -8.44
C PHE A 55 4.38 9.30 -8.03
N LEU A 56 5.08 8.17 -8.17
CA LEU A 56 6.51 8.06 -7.91
C LEU A 56 7.33 8.86 -8.93
N ALA A 57 7.02 8.76 -10.22
CA ALA A 57 7.73 9.44 -11.30
C ALA A 57 7.65 10.97 -11.21
N GLN A 58 6.55 11.52 -10.70
CA GLN A 58 6.43 12.97 -10.43
C GLN A 58 7.44 13.47 -9.41
N ARG A 59 7.89 12.61 -8.50
CA ARG A 59 8.84 12.95 -7.44
C ARG A 59 10.26 12.52 -7.78
N ASN A 60 10.40 11.53 -8.66
CA ASN A 60 11.66 11.09 -9.23
C ASN A 60 11.51 10.91 -10.74
N ALA A 61 11.84 11.95 -11.52
CA ALA A 61 11.78 11.88 -12.98
C ALA A 61 12.84 10.96 -13.60
N LYS A 62 13.80 10.47 -12.80
CA LYS A 62 14.94 9.64 -13.24
C LYS A 62 14.89 8.25 -12.60
N VAL A 63 13.69 7.68 -12.49
CA VAL A 63 13.54 6.30 -12.02
C VAL A 63 14.30 5.36 -12.95
N ASP A 64 15.18 4.58 -12.35
CA ASP A 64 15.93 3.54 -13.05
C ASP A 64 14.96 2.48 -13.60
N ALA A 65 15.18 2.07 -14.86
CA ALA A 65 14.34 1.10 -15.56
C ALA A 65 14.21 -0.24 -14.81
N ARG A 66 15.18 -0.61 -13.96
CA ARG A 66 15.07 -1.82 -13.13
C ARG A 66 13.88 -1.78 -12.16
N PHE A 67 13.42 -0.59 -11.75
CA PHE A 67 12.32 -0.42 -10.81
C PHE A 67 10.96 -0.25 -11.50
N ALA A 68 10.88 -0.37 -12.83
CA ALA A 68 9.64 -0.16 -13.59
C ALA A 68 8.46 -1.00 -13.10
N SER A 69 8.72 -2.21 -12.59
CA SER A 69 7.70 -3.15 -12.10
C SER A 69 7.50 -3.13 -10.57
N ILE A 70 8.16 -2.23 -9.83
CA ILE A 70 8.20 -2.31 -8.37
C ILE A 70 6.81 -2.25 -7.73
N ALA A 71 5.91 -1.38 -8.22
CA ALA A 71 4.54 -1.30 -7.72
C ALA A 71 3.73 -2.58 -7.98
N ARG A 72 4.02 -3.31 -9.07
CA ARG A 72 3.38 -4.60 -9.37
C ARG A 72 3.82 -5.68 -8.39
N PHE A 73 5.10 -5.67 -7.99
CA PHE A 73 5.58 -6.57 -6.94
C PHE A 73 4.94 -6.26 -5.58
N TYR A 74 4.76 -4.98 -5.21
CA TYR A 74 4.03 -4.63 -3.99
C TYR A 74 2.61 -5.17 -4.02
N LYS A 75 1.89 -4.98 -5.13
CA LYS A 75 0.55 -5.55 -5.29
C LYS A 75 0.57 -7.07 -5.14
N LEU A 76 1.40 -7.76 -5.92
CA LEU A 76 1.47 -9.22 -5.94
C LEU A 76 1.76 -9.82 -4.55
N TYR A 77 2.86 -9.40 -3.92
CA TYR A 77 3.24 -9.93 -2.61
C TYR A 77 2.29 -9.43 -1.52
N GLY A 78 1.84 -8.20 -1.63
CA GLY A 78 0.85 -7.61 -0.74
C GLY A 78 -0.45 -8.39 -0.66
N GLU A 79 -1.05 -8.67 -1.81
CA GLU A 79 -2.26 -9.49 -1.93
C GLU A 79 -2.00 -10.91 -1.42
N GLY A 80 -0.89 -11.54 -1.85
CA GLY A 80 -0.54 -12.90 -1.45
C GLY A 80 -0.23 -13.06 0.04
N TRP A 81 0.22 -12.01 0.72
CA TRP A 81 0.48 -12.02 2.15
C TRP A 81 -0.60 -11.31 2.97
N HIS A 82 -1.66 -10.75 2.38
CA HIS A 82 -2.68 -9.94 3.06
C HIS A 82 -2.11 -8.70 3.78
N VAL A 83 -1.26 -7.94 3.09
CA VAL A 83 -0.70 -6.66 3.57
C VAL A 83 -1.28 -5.50 2.77
N ARG A 84 -1.59 -4.38 3.44
CA ARG A 84 -1.98 -3.10 2.82
C ARG A 84 -0.81 -2.55 1.99
N TRP A 85 -0.73 -3.02 0.75
CA TRP A 85 0.44 -2.89 -0.11
C TRP A 85 0.64 -1.50 -0.69
N ASP A 86 -0.42 -0.70 -0.72
CA ASP A 86 -0.38 0.72 -0.97
C ASP A 86 0.45 1.44 0.09
N PHE A 87 0.20 1.15 1.38
CA PHE A 87 0.99 1.71 2.48
C PHE A 87 2.41 1.14 2.54
N ALA A 88 2.63 -0.13 2.18
CA ALA A 88 3.99 -0.67 2.02
C ALA A 88 4.77 0.06 0.90
N PHE A 89 4.10 0.42 -0.20
CA PHE A 89 4.69 1.22 -1.27
C PHE A 89 5.01 2.66 -0.80
N PHE A 90 4.10 3.31 -0.06
CA PHE A 90 4.36 4.64 0.50
C PHE A 90 5.51 4.61 1.51
N GLN A 91 5.59 3.56 2.32
CA GLN A 91 6.72 3.30 3.21
C GLN A 91 8.03 3.24 2.40
N MET A 92 8.08 2.46 1.31
CA MET A 92 9.25 2.41 0.43
C MET A 92 9.61 3.77 -0.14
N ALA A 93 8.61 4.56 -0.54
CA ALA A 93 8.84 5.89 -1.07
C ALA A 93 9.52 6.81 -0.05
N ILE A 94 9.20 6.67 1.24
CA ILE A 94 9.86 7.41 2.33
C ILE A 94 11.29 6.87 2.55
N GLU A 95 11.43 5.56 2.75
CA GLU A 95 12.69 4.89 3.09
C GLU A 95 13.78 5.10 2.03
N THR A 96 13.37 5.14 0.76
CA THR A 96 14.30 5.27 -0.38
C THR A 96 14.37 6.69 -0.93
N ASN A 97 13.61 7.63 -0.38
CA ASN A 97 13.37 8.96 -0.97
C ASN A 97 12.95 8.83 -2.45
N PHE A 98 11.83 8.15 -2.70
CA PHE A 98 11.28 7.89 -4.03
C PHE A 98 12.28 7.21 -4.97
N LEU A 99 13.00 6.19 -4.47
CA LEU A 99 14.05 5.45 -5.17
C LEU A 99 15.26 6.29 -5.58
N LYS A 100 15.49 7.45 -4.94
CA LYS A 100 16.70 8.25 -5.14
C LYS A 100 17.87 7.73 -4.31
N PHE A 101 17.62 7.05 -3.20
CA PHE A 101 18.61 6.55 -2.24
C PHE A 101 19.58 7.65 -1.79
N ARG A 102 19.03 8.86 -1.59
CA ARG A 102 19.77 10.06 -1.21
C ARG A 102 19.10 10.74 -0.02
N ARG A 103 19.94 11.27 0.86
CA ARG A 103 19.56 12.13 1.98
C ARG A 103 19.22 13.54 1.48
N GLY A 104 18.61 14.35 2.35
CA GLY A 104 18.22 15.73 2.03
C GLY A 104 19.40 16.65 1.67
N ASP A 105 20.60 16.34 2.15
CA ASP A 105 21.85 17.03 1.79
C ASP A 105 22.47 16.54 0.47
N GLY A 106 21.79 15.64 -0.25
CA GLY A 106 22.22 15.07 -1.52
C GLY A 106 23.21 13.90 -1.40
N ARG A 107 23.72 13.58 -0.20
CA ARG A 107 24.60 12.41 0.01
C ARG A 107 23.84 11.10 -0.13
N ARG A 108 24.57 10.01 -0.33
CA ARG A 108 23.99 8.65 -0.36
C ARG A 108 23.39 8.30 1.01
N GLY A 109 22.27 7.58 1.00
CA GLY A 109 21.70 6.98 2.21
C GLY A 109 22.53 5.80 2.71
N ASP A 110 22.14 5.24 3.86
CA ASP A 110 22.78 4.02 4.41
C ASP A 110 22.49 2.78 3.55
N VAL A 111 21.43 2.84 2.74
CA VAL A 111 21.11 1.87 1.70
C VAL A 111 21.25 2.53 0.33
N ASN A 112 21.82 1.82 -0.62
CA ASN A 112 21.94 2.22 -2.02
C ASN A 112 21.06 1.38 -2.95
N GLU A 113 20.86 1.90 -4.16
CA GLU A 113 20.02 1.34 -5.20
C GLU A 113 20.36 -0.11 -5.58
N THR A 114 21.63 -0.54 -5.45
CA THR A 114 22.04 -1.92 -5.81
C THR A 114 21.68 -2.96 -4.76
N GLN A 115 21.32 -2.54 -3.55
CA GLN A 115 20.96 -3.47 -2.47
C GLN A 115 19.56 -4.05 -2.65
N ASN A 116 18.71 -3.47 -3.50
CA ASN A 116 17.29 -3.81 -3.61
C ASN A 116 16.58 -3.83 -2.24
N ASN A 117 17.07 -3.06 -1.28
CA ASN A 117 16.51 -2.99 0.07
C ASN A 117 15.67 -1.72 0.17
N PHE A 118 14.38 -1.89 -0.04
CA PHE A 118 13.42 -0.80 -0.18
C PHE A 118 12.86 -0.28 1.15
N ALA A 119 13.30 -0.88 2.26
CA ALA A 119 12.68 -0.68 3.55
C ALA A 119 13.69 -0.50 4.69
N GLY A 120 14.97 -0.29 4.36
CA GLY A 120 16.03 -0.07 5.33
C GLY A 120 16.32 -1.28 6.22
N ILE A 121 15.95 -2.50 5.81
CA ILE A 121 16.07 -3.69 6.67
C ILE A 121 17.53 -3.93 7.04
N GLY A 122 17.81 -3.98 8.33
CA GLY A 122 19.16 -4.20 8.85
C GLY A 122 20.07 -2.97 8.83
N ALA A 123 19.62 -1.82 8.31
CA ALA A 123 20.37 -0.57 8.43
C ALA A 123 20.20 0.00 9.84
N THR A 124 21.30 0.43 10.47
CA THR A 124 21.29 1.00 11.83
C THR A 124 21.69 2.48 11.87
N GLY A 125 21.89 3.10 10.70
CA GLY A 125 22.44 4.45 10.57
C GLY A 125 23.98 4.47 10.61
N ASN A 126 24.55 5.68 10.49
CA ASN A 126 26.01 5.93 10.49
C ASN A 126 26.81 5.15 9.44
N GLY A 127 26.20 4.82 8.30
CA GLY A 127 26.87 4.14 7.19
C GLY A 127 26.93 2.63 7.30
N VAL A 128 26.31 2.01 8.32
CA VAL A 128 26.18 0.55 8.39
C VAL A 128 25.22 0.11 7.29
N PRO A 129 25.69 -0.66 6.29
CA PRO A 129 24.85 -1.04 5.16
C PRO A 129 23.75 -1.99 5.63
N GLY A 130 22.51 -1.72 5.18
CA GLY A 130 21.41 -2.67 5.34
C GLY A 130 21.63 -3.96 4.55
N GLU A 131 20.69 -4.90 4.70
CA GLU A 131 20.71 -6.14 3.91
C GLU A 131 20.66 -5.88 2.40
N ARG A 132 21.09 -6.88 1.62
CA ARG A 132 21.06 -6.89 0.16
C ARG A 132 20.21 -8.05 -0.32
N PHE A 133 19.38 -7.78 -1.32
CA PHE A 133 18.53 -8.77 -2.00
C PHE A 133 18.94 -8.89 -3.47
N VAL A 134 18.78 -10.10 -4.02
CA VAL A 134 19.27 -10.45 -5.35
C VAL A 134 18.62 -9.63 -6.47
N ASP A 135 17.33 -9.33 -6.32
CA ASP A 135 16.55 -8.56 -7.30
C ASP A 135 15.47 -7.71 -6.61
N VAL A 136 14.77 -6.90 -7.42
CA VAL A 136 13.71 -6.01 -6.97
C VAL A 136 12.55 -6.78 -6.35
N ALA A 137 12.16 -7.92 -6.96
CA ALA A 137 11.04 -8.74 -6.50
C ALA A 137 11.31 -9.27 -5.08
N THR A 138 12.48 -9.86 -4.86
CA THR A 138 12.96 -10.39 -3.58
C THR A 138 13.04 -9.28 -2.53
N GLY A 139 13.52 -8.10 -2.90
CA GLY A 139 13.59 -6.94 -2.01
C GLY A 139 12.21 -6.47 -1.52
N VAL A 140 11.25 -6.36 -2.44
CA VAL A 140 9.86 -6.00 -2.10
C VAL A 140 9.22 -7.09 -1.23
N HIS A 141 9.42 -8.36 -1.58
CA HIS A 141 8.88 -9.47 -0.81
C HIS A 141 9.46 -9.52 0.61
N ALA A 142 10.76 -9.25 0.76
CA ALA A 142 11.41 -9.16 2.07
C ALA A 142 10.77 -8.06 2.94
N GLN A 143 10.43 -6.90 2.38
CA GLN A 143 9.69 -5.86 3.10
C GLN A 143 8.30 -6.31 3.51
N ILE A 144 7.53 -6.91 2.58
CA ILE A 144 6.18 -7.41 2.86
C ILE A 144 6.21 -8.44 3.99
N GLN A 145 7.16 -9.37 3.97
CA GLN A 145 7.37 -10.31 5.06
C GLN A 145 7.76 -9.61 6.36
N HIS A 146 8.64 -8.60 6.32
CA HIS A 146 8.97 -7.86 7.54
C HIS A 146 7.72 -7.19 8.14
N LEU A 147 6.84 -6.62 7.31
CA LEU A 147 5.53 -6.09 7.75
C LEU A 147 4.60 -7.16 8.34
N VAL A 148 4.59 -8.39 7.83
CA VAL A 148 3.88 -9.53 8.44
C VAL A 148 4.40 -9.80 9.86
N ALA A 149 5.72 -9.78 10.08
CA ALA A 149 6.27 -9.92 11.42
C ALA A 149 5.84 -8.75 12.33
N TYR A 150 5.86 -7.52 11.81
CA TYR A 150 5.38 -6.34 12.54
C TYR A 150 3.88 -6.37 12.82
N SER A 151 3.07 -7.11 12.08
CA SER A 151 1.65 -7.29 12.43
C SER A 151 1.41 -8.29 13.56
N GLY A 152 2.45 -8.93 14.09
CA GLY A 152 2.35 -9.96 15.13
C GLY A 152 2.25 -11.38 14.60
N GLU A 153 2.41 -11.60 13.28
CA GLU A 153 2.33 -12.92 12.67
C GLU A 153 3.72 -13.54 12.45
N ARG A 154 3.84 -14.84 12.72
CA ARG A 154 5.10 -15.57 12.55
C ARG A 154 5.28 -16.00 11.10
N LEU A 155 6.51 -15.85 10.61
CA LEU A 155 6.95 -16.36 9.32
C LEU A 155 7.80 -17.61 9.52
N VAL A 156 7.56 -18.63 8.71
CA VAL A 156 8.31 -19.89 8.76
C VAL A 156 9.74 -19.68 8.23
N GLN A 157 9.87 -19.08 7.05
CA GLN A 157 11.15 -18.82 6.39
C GLN A 157 11.20 -17.39 5.80
N PRO A 158 11.38 -16.35 6.64
CA PRO A 158 11.60 -15.00 6.14
C PRO A 158 12.81 -14.90 5.21
N ILE A 159 12.71 -14.09 4.16
CA ILE A 159 13.78 -13.79 3.20
C ILE A 159 14.90 -12.98 3.84
N ALA A 160 14.56 -11.95 4.60
CA ALA A 160 15.55 -11.12 5.30
C ALA A 160 16.10 -11.84 6.54
N LYS A 161 17.43 -11.83 6.68
CA LYS A 161 18.13 -12.39 7.86
C LYS A 161 17.67 -11.71 9.15
N ARG A 162 17.55 -10.39 9.14
CA ARG A 162 17.03 -9.58 10.24
C ARG A 162 15.65 -10.04 10.67
N THR A 163 14.75 -10.32 9.72
CA THR A 163 13.42 -10.84 10.05
C THR A 163 13.53 -12.22 10.69
N ARG A 164 14.34 -13.13 10.16
CA ARG A 164 14.57 -14.47 10.75
C ARG A 164 15.03 -14.39 12.19
N GLU A 165 16.00 -13.52 12.46
CA GLU A 165 16.65 -13.41 13.78
C GLU A 165 15.78 -12.67 14.79
N ASN A 166 15.00 -11.68 14.36
CA ASN A 166 14.32 -10.77 15.28
C ASN A 166 12.80 -10.87 15.31
N GLN A 167 12.17 -11.67 14.45
CA GLN A 167 10.71 -11.78 14.42
C GLN A 167 10.10 -12.11 15.79
N ASN A 168 10.76 -12.91 16.64
CA ASN A 168 10.26 -13.23 17.98
C ASN A 168 10.01 -11.96 18.82
N ASP A 169 11.01 -11.06 18.88
CA ASP A 169 10.92 -9.82 19.62
C ASP A 169 9.95 -8.83 18.98
N ILE A 170 9.98 -8.73 17.63
CA ILE A 170 9.05 -7.88 16.87
C ILE A 170 7.61 -8.29 17.15
N ILE A 171 7.30 -9.58 17.03
CA ILE A 171 5.96 -10.16 17.25
C ILE A 171 5.53 -9.97 18.70
N ALA A 172 6.40 -10.26 19.68
CA ALA A 172 6.08 -10.08 21.08
C ALA A 172 5.70 -8.61 21.40
N LYS A 173 6.44 -7.64 20.85
CA LYS A 173 6.10 -6.21 20.98
C LYS A 173 4.81 -5.84 20.25
N SER A 174 4.51 -6.47 19.12
CA SER A 174 3.26 -6.24 18.38
C SER A 174 2.06 -6.73 19.16
N ASN A 175 2.13 -7.95 19.69
CA ASN A 175 1.04 -8.57 20.42
C ASN A 175 0.70 -7.85 21.74
N ARG A 176 1.67 -7.15 22.36
CA ARG A 176 1.43 -6.29 23.53
C ARG A 176 0.48 -5.12 23.27
N LEU A 177 0.26 -4.74 22.01
CA LEU A 177 -0.71 -3.68 21.68
C LEU A 177 -2.16 -4.14 21.92
N GLY A 178 -2.43 -5.45 21.95
CA GLY A 178 -3.79 -5.98 22.18
C GLY A 178 -4.81 -5.64 21.09
N ARG A 179 -4.36 -5.12 19.95
CA ARG A 179 -5.17 -4.74 18.78
C ARG A 179 -4.39 -4.97 17.49
N ALA A 180 -5.08 -4.88 16.36
CA ALA A 180 -4.42 -4.88 15.05
C ALA A 180 -3.35 -3.78 15.00
N VAL A 181 -2.15 -4.14 14.56
CA VAL A 181 -1.03 -3.21 14.40
C VAL A 181 -1.23 -2.37 13.16
N THR A 182 -1.05 -1.07 13.27
CA THR A 182 -1.17 -0.13 12.16
C THR A 182 0.18 0.31 11.62
N PHE A 183 0.19 0.90 10.43
CA PHE A 183 1.40 1.56 9.91
C PHE A 183 1.87 2.71 10.82
N GLY A 184 0.97 3.29 11.62
CA GLY A 184 1.29 4.32 12.59
C GLY A 184 2.11 3.78 13.78
N ASP A 185 1.85 2.54 14.18
CA ASP A 185 2.62 1.86 15.23
C ASP A 185 4.07 1.55 14.82
N LEU A 186 4.42 1.69 13.53
CA LEU A 186 5.80 1.52 13.08
C LEU A 186 6.71 2.65 13.56
N ALA A 187 6.16 3.81 13.95
CA ALA A 187 6.95 4.88 14.56
C ALA A 187 7.63 4.39 15.86
N ARG A 188 8.92 4.71 16.01
CA ARG A 188 9.80 4.25 17.10
C ARG A 188 10.02 2.73 17.20
N ARG A 189 9.45 1.94 16.28
CA ARG A 189 9.58 0.47 16.27
C ARG A 189 10.26 -0.04 15.00
N TRP A 190 9.95 0.57 13.87
CA TRP A 190 10.60 0.37 12.58
C TRP A 190 11.67 1.45 12.38
N ALA A 191 11.24 2.71 12.39
CA ALA A 191 12.10 3.88 12.31
C ALA A 191 12.26 4.51 13.70
N ALA A 192 13.44 5.07 14.01
CA ALA A 192 13.66 5.80 15.25
C ALA A 192 12.81 7.10 15.34
N ASP A 193 12.43 7.66 14.19
CA ASP A 193 11.62 8.88 14.11
C ASP A 193 10.21 8.67 14.68
N ARG A 194 9.80 9.58 15.56
CA ARG A 194 8.45 9.62 16.16
C ARG A 194 7.40 10.16 15.19
N HIS A 195 7.80 10.91 14.17
CA HIS A 195 6.89 11.48 13.17
C HIS A 195 6.72 10.59 11.94
N TYR A 196 7.34 9.41 11.93
CA TYR A 196 7.28 8.46 10.82
C TYR A 196 5.84 8.15 10.36
N ALA A 197 4.93 7.94 11.32
CA ALA A 197 3.51 7.74 11.05
C ALA A 197 2.91 8.90 10.23
N LYS A 198 3.20 10.15 10.64
CA LYS A 198 2.72 11.35 9.93
C LYS A 198 3.30 11.46 8.53
N SER A 199 4.53 11.04 8.32
CA SER A 199 5.13 11.02 6.98
C SER A 199 4.43 10.03 6.06
N ILE A 200 4.08 8.84 6.57
CA ILE A 200 3.29 7.85 5.82
C ILE A 200 1.92 8.41 5.48
N ASP A 201 1.21 8.95 6.48
CA ASP A 201 -0.13 9.52 6.28
C ASP A 201 -0.11 10.69 5.29
N PHE A 202 0.91 11.54 5.35
CA PHE A 202 1.07 12.65 4.41
C PHE A 202 1.22 12.15 2.97
N ILE A 203 2.10 11.18 2.72
CA ILE A 203 2.28 10.63 1.37
C ILE A 203 1.03 9.90 0.88
N ALA A 204 0.37 9.14 1.74
CA ALA A 204 -0.89 8.47 1.42
C ALA A 204 -2.00 9.47 1.08
N GLY A 205 -2.12 10.56 1.85
CA GLY A 205 -3.09 11.63 1.61
C GLY A 205 -2.86 12.32 0.26
N GLN A 206 -1.62 12.68 -0.05
CA GLN A 206 -1.27 13.25 -1.37
C GLN A 206 -1.65 12.33 -2.53
N TYR A 207 -1.46 11.01 -2.37
CA TYR A 207 -1.88 10.04 -3.38
C TYR A 207 -3.41 10.02 -3.53
N GLN A 208 -4.13 9.95 -2.42
CA GLN A 208 -5.60 9.87 -2.40
C GLN A 208 -6.23 11.11 -3.03
N GLU A 209 -5.77 12.31 -2.67
CA GLU A 209 -6.25 13.58 -3.25
C GLU A 209 -6.09 13.60 -4.77
N GLN A 210 -4.98 13.05 -5.27
CA GLN A 210 -4.66 13.08 -6.69
C GLN A 210 -5.34 11.97 -7.51
N TYR A 211 -5.51 10.77 -6.95
CA TYR A 211 -5.90 9.59 -7.72
C TYR A 211 -7.21 8.92 -7.29
N CYS A 212 -7.79 9.33 -6.16
CA CYS A 212 -8.96 8.68 -5.55
C CYS A 212 -10.16 9.62 -5.36
N THR A 213 -10.17 10.78 -6.02
CA THR A 213 -11.31 11.71 -6.03
C THR A 213 -12.30 11.36 -7.16
N GLY A 214 -13.55 11.81 -7.04
CA GLY A 214 -14.70 11.30 -7.80
C GLY A 214 -14.59 11.30 -9.34
N GLU A 215 -13.77 12.16 -9.94
CA GLU A 215 -13.55 12.19 -11.40
C GLU A 215 -12.66 11.02 -11.87
N THR A 216 -11.73 10.55 -11.03
CA THR A 216 -10.78 9.49 -11.35
C THR A 216 -11.38 8.08 -11.23
N HIS A 217 -12.53 7.95 -10.56
CA HIS A 217 -13.30 6.70 -10.47
C HIS A 217 -14.04 6.38 -11.78
N ALA A 218 -14.64 7.39 -12.44
CA ALA A 218 -15.36 7.22 -13.72
C ALA A 218 -14.41 6.86 -14.89
N ALA A 219 -13.15 7.30 -14.83
CA ALA A 219 -12.13 6.94 -15.82
C ALA A 219 -11.68 5.46 -15.71
N GLN A 220 -11.88 4.79 -14.57
CA GLN A 220 -11.52 3.37 -14.40
C GLN A 220 -12.55 2.42 -15.03
N GLU A 221 -13.82 2.80 -15.11
CA GLU A 221 -14.85 2.02 -15.81
C GLU A 221 -14.72 2.09 -17.34
N THR A 222 -14.03 3.11 -17.86
CA THR A 222 -13.92 3.37 -19.32
C THR A 222 -12.58 2.93 -19.93
N MET A 223 -11.62 2.47 -19.13
CA MET A 223 -10.38 1.90 -19.67
C MET A 223 -10.65 0.52 -20.30
N PRO A 224 -10.16 0.26 -21.52
CA PRO A 224 -10.19 -1.08 -22.09
C PRO A 224 -9.55 -2.06 -21.10
N PRO A 225 -10.05 -3.31 -20.99
CA PRO A 225 -9.45 -4.30 -20.10
C PRO A 225 -7.95 -4.39 -20.41
N ALA A 226 -7.13 -4.41 -19.36
CA ALA A 226 -5.69 -4.60 -19.50
C ALA A 226 -5.43 -5.78 -20.46
N PRO A 227 -4.49 -5.66 -21.40
CA PRO A 227 -4.22 -6.73 -22.35
C PRO A 227 -4.01 -8.02 -21.56
N ARG A 228 -4.73 -9.09 -21.97
CA ARG A 228 -4.62 -10.38 -21.30
C ARG A 228 -3.13 -10.73 -21.19
N PRO A 229 -2.62 -11.06 -20.00
CA PRO A 229 -1.22 -11.43 -19.86
C PRO A 229 -0.94 -12.55 -20.86
N ALA A 230 0.17 -12.42 -21.60
CA ALA A 230 0.55 -13.37 -22.62
C ALA A 230 0.71 -14.77 -21.99
N ARG A 231 -0.34 -15.61 -22.15
CA ARG A 231 -0.44 -17.08 -21.97
C ARG A 231 0.32 -17.80 -20.83
N GLY A 232 1.00 -17.12 -19.91
CA GLY A 232 1.82 -17.74 -18.85
C GLY A 232 1.40 -17.39 -17.42
N TRP A 233 0.30 -16.63 -17.26
CA TRP A 233 -0.20 -16.19 -15.94
C TRP A 233 -1.44 -16.96 -15.47
N GLN A 234 -1.91 -17.94 -16.25
CA GLN A 234 -3.17 -18.63 -16.00
C GLN A 234 -3.02 -19.95 -15.22
N ASP A 235 -1.79 -20.37 -14.90
CA ASP A 235 -1.54 -21.68 -14.28
C ASP A 235 -1.29 -21.63 -12.76
N PHE A 236 -1.56 -20.50 -12.09
CA PHE A 236 -1.54 -20.45 -10.63
C PHE A 236 -2.81 -21.13 -10.10
N ALA A 237 -2.70 -22.43 -9.81
CA ALA A 237 -3.71 -23.16 -9.06
C ALA A 237 -4.01 -22.41 -7.73
N PRO A 238 -5.28 -22.25 -7.32
CA PRO A 238 -5.59 -21.66 -6.03
C PRO A 238 -5.09 -22.60 -4.93
N GLN A 239 -4.13 -22.13 -4.13
CA GLN A 239 -3.56 -22.90 -3.02
C GLN A 239 -4.27 -22.57 -1.69
N PRO A 240 -4.45 -23.57 -0.81
CA PRO A 240 -5.19 -23.43 0.43
C PRO A 240 -4.43 -22.58 1.45
N SER A 241 -5.18 -21.79 2.22
CA SER A 241 -4.69 -20.86 3.25
C SER A 241 -3.77 -21.52 4.29
N GLY A 242 -2.65 -20.86 4.60
CA GLY A 242 -1.79 -21.25 5.73
C GLY A 242 -0.37 -20.64 5.71
N LEU A 243 -0.24 -19.32 5.65
CA LEU A 243 1.01 -18.57 5.94
C LEU A 243 2.28 -18.91 5.10
N GLY A 244 2.11 -19.42 3.88
CA GLY A 244 3.16 -19.60 2.88
C GLY A 244 2.86 -18.84 1.58
N GLY A 245 3.06 -17.51 1.56
CA GLY A 245 2.96 -16.73 0.32
C GLY A 245 4.02 -17.10 -0.72
N PRO A 246 3.94 -16.58 -1.96
CA PRO A 246 4.68 -17.10 -3.11
C PRO A 246 6.19 -17.11 -2.86
N LEU A 247 6.86 -18.24 -3.12
CA LEU A 247 8.31 -18.38 -3.00
C LEU A 247 9.02 -17.63 -4.15
N PRO A 248 10.21 -17.03 -3.92
CA PRO A 248 10.94 -16.24 -4.93
C PRO A 248 11.19 -16.99 -6.25
N GLU A 249 11.33 -18.31 -6.19
CA GLU A 249 11.59 -19.18 -7.34
C GLU A 249 10.46 -19.21 -8.38
N TYR A 250 9.25 -18.76 -8.03
CA TYR A 250 8.08 -18.77 -8.93
C TYR A 250 7.85 -17.45 -9.68
N VAL A 251 8.71 -16.45 -9.51
CA VAL A 251 8.60 -15.15 -10.21
C VAL A 251 9.78 -14.99 -11.16
N VAL A 252 9.65 -15.51 -12.38
CA VAL A 252 10.66 -15.34 -13.43
C VAL A 252 10.65 -13.89 -13.90
N ASP A 253 11.79 -13.20 -13.79
CA ASP A 253 12.00 -11.91 -14.45
C ASP A 253 11.83 -12.11 -15.97
N PRO A 254 10.93 -11.37 -16.66
CA PRO A 254 10.74 -11.46 -18.11
C PRO A 254 12.03 -11.28 -18.93
N LYS A 255 13.12 -10.79 -18.33
CA LYS A 255 14.43 -10.61 -18.98
C LYS A 255 15.33 -11.84 -18.96
N ASN A 256 15.06 -12.85 -18.14
CA ASN A 256 15.89 -14.07 -18.06
C ASN A 256 15.40 -15.22 -18.95
N SER A 257 14.39 -14.98 -19.78
CA SER A 257 13.94 -15.93 -20.81
C SER A 257 14.52 -15.56 -22.17
N ARG A 258 15.82 -15.77 -22.34
CA ARG A 258 16.47 -15.92 -23.66
C ARG A 258 17.53 -16.99 -23.58
#